data_AF-A0A396RSB5-F1
#
_entry.id   AF-A0A396RSB5-F1
#
_cell.length_a   1.000
_cell.length_b   1.000
_cell.length_c   1.000
_cell.angle_alpha   90.00
_cell.angle_beta   90.00
_cell.angle_gamma   90.00
#
_symmetry.space_group_name_H-M   'P 1'
#
loop_
_entity.id
_entity.type
_entity.pdbx_description
1 polymer ?
#
loop_
_entity_poly.entity_id
_entity_poly.type
_entity_poly.pdbx_seq_one_letter_code
_entity_poly.pdbx_strand_id
1 'polypeptide(L)'
;MDICKANIALGQEVHDFMVNVPDVNEESVTDFLIWRWRQLDSRFKYLSAKTFTKHQEHHLTGADFELELWLVGRKKAIPLLFQAKKFIKSFDSYVRKFNYPSNSQSQLATLQNYAASRSLLPFYAIYSTNAGGAKALCGGRRLQRNAGVFMLPASDAKAFGDTKFGKRLGLQTILNKSNPFHCIFCCPLTRSGKYFSHYFDTELDGVVRDSEELPPYVQALLHSENPSDRESWPEECSRIKAIGVYDLREEE
;
A
#
# COMPACT_ATOMS: atom_id res chain seq x y z
N MET A 1 12.31 18.81 5.25
CA MET A 1 12.94 17.50 4.94
C MET A 1 12.57 17.14 3.52
N ASP A 2 13.50 16.57 2.74
CA ASP A 2 13.18 16.07 1.39
C ASP A 2 12.40 14.75 1.51
N ILE A 3 11.08 14.81 1.27
CA ILE A 3 10.15 13.67 1.40
C ILE A 3 10.51 12.51 0.47
N CYS A 4 11.04 12.81 -0.71
CA CYS A 4 11.49 11.79 -1.65
C CYS A 4 12.68 11.01 -1.08
N LYS A 5 13.72 11.72 -0.61
CA LYS A 5 14.89 11.07 0.00
C LYS A 5 14.53 10.27 1.23
N ALA A 6 13.66 10.80 2.09
CA ALA A 6 13.20 10.09 3.29
C ALA A 6 12.49 8.77 2.93
N ASN A 7 11.62 8.78 1.92
CA ASN A 7 10.90 7.57 1.49
C ASN A 7 11.80 6.57 0.75
N ILE A 8 12.83 7.04 0.03
CA ILE A 8 13.86 6.15 -0.53
C ILE A 8 14.60 5.44 0.60
N ALA A 9 15.07 6.18 1.61
CA ALA A 9 15.79 5.62 2.75
C ALA A 9 14.91 4.63 3.53
N LEU A 10 13.65 4.97 3.76
CA LEU A 10 12.71 4.05 4.41
C LEU A 10 12.52 2.74 3.63
N GLY A 11 12.41 2.80 2.30
CA GLY A 11 12.36 1.59 1.48
C GLY A 11 13.58 0.69 1.69
N GLN A 12 14.77 1.29 1.85
CA GLN A 12 16.01 0.58 2.18
C GLN A 12 16.00 0.00 3.59
N GLU A 13 15.52 0.75 4.58
CA GLU A 13 15.38 0.24 5.95
C GLU A 13 14.42 -0.95 6.02
N VAL A 14 13.29 -0.92 5.30
CA VAL A 14 12.35 -2.04 5.23
C VAL A 14 12.99 -3.24 4.54
N HIS A 15 13.73 -3.02 3.46
CA HIS A 15 14.53 -4.07 2.82
C HIS A 15 15.50 -4.72 3.82
N ASP A 16 16.29 -3.92 4.52
CA ASP A 16 17.32 -4.39 5.44
C ASP A 16 16.70 -5.09 6.66
N PHE A 17 15.58 -4.59 7.17
CA PHE A 17 14.79 -5.27 8.21
C PHE A 17 14.38 -6.68 7.79
N MET A 18 13.86 -6.85 6.56
CA MET A 18 13.48 -8.17 6.05
C MET A 18 14.67 -9.09 5.77
N VAL A 19 15.85 -8.54 5.42
CA VAL A 19 17.08 -9.32 5.27
C VAL A 19 17.56 -9.85 6.62
N ASN A 20 17.51 -9.03 7.67
CA ASN A 20 17.97 -9.39 9.00
C ASN A 20 16.95 -10.19 9.81
N VAL A 21 15.66 -10.10 9.47
CA VAL A 21 14.56 -10.85 10.11
C VAL A 21 13.80 -11.64 9.03
N PRO A 22 14.39 -12.71 8.47
CA PRO A 22 13.85 -13.41 7.29
C PRO A 22 12.47 -14.02 7.53
N ASP A 23 12.13 -14.39 8.76
CA ASP A 23 10.85 -15.02 9.13
C ASP A 23 9.76 -14.00 9.52
N VAL A 24 10.03 -12.70 9.40
CA VAL A 24 9.03 -11.65 9.67
C VAL A 24 7.81 -11.82 8.76
N ASN A 25 6.61 -11.77 9.34
CA ASN A 25 5.35 -11.86 8.58
C ASN A 25 5.00 -10.52 7.89
N GLU A 26 4.06 -10.54 6.94
CA GLU A 26 3.60 -9.33 6.24
C GLU A 26 3.17 -8.22 7.21
N GLU A 27 2.38 -8.61 8.20
CA GLU A 27 1.79 -7.73 9.20
C GLU A 27 2.83 -6.91 9.97
N SER A 28 3.90 -7.56 10.44
CA SER A 28 4.97 -6.90 11.20
C SER A 28 5.83 -5.99 10.32
N VAL A 29 5.95 -6.30 9.02
CA VAL A 29 6.61 -5.39 8.06
C VAL A 29 5.76 -4.14 7.85
N THR A 30 4.44 -4.27 7.75
CA THR A 30 3.52 -3.13 7.69
C THR A 30 3.62 -2.26 8.95
N ASP A 31 3.62 -2.87 10.14
CA ASP A 31 3.75 -2.13 11.41
C ASP A 31 5.06 -1.35 11.48
N PHE A 32 6.16 -1.99 11.10
CA PHE A 32 7.46 -1.35 11.02
C PHE A 32 7.45 -0.16 10.06
N LEU A 33 6.89 -0.34 8.85
CA LEU A 33 6.79 0.71 7.84
C LEU A 33 6.01 1.94 8.35
N ILE A 34 4.83 1.72 8.94
CA ILE A 34 3.96 2.78 9.46
C ILE A 34 4.62 3.52 10.62
N TRP A 35 5.19 2.79 11.57
CA TRP A 35 5.92 3.38 12.70
C TRP A 35 7.08 4.25 12.21
N ARG A 36 7.89 3.75 11.27
CA ARG A 36 9.00 4.51 10.71
C ARG A 36 8.54 5.73 9.92
N TRP A 37 7.45 5.66 9.15
CA TRP A 37 6.88 6.86 8.51
C TRP A 37 6.57 7.95 9.52
N ARG A 38 5.92 7.60 10.63
CA ARG A 38 5.58 8.58 11.67
C ARG A 38 6.81 9.20 12.31
N GLN A 39 7.88 8.42 12.48
CA GLN A 39 9.15 8.92 13.02
C GLN A 39 9.88 9.85 12.05
N LEU A 40 9.79 9.55 10.74
CA LEU A 40 10.51 10.28 9.71
C LEU A 40 9.81 11.60 9.35
N ASP A 41 8.48 11.62 9.29
CA ASP A 41 7.71 12.77 8.82
C ASP A 41 6.51 13.07 9.72
N SER A 42 6.52 14.22 10.38
CA SER A 42 5.43 14.65 11.27
C SER A 42 4.12 14.93 10.53
N ARG A 43 4.17 15.12 9.20
CA ARG A 43 2.99 15.26 8.33
C ARG A 43 2.27 13.94 8.12
N PHE A 44 2.96 12.81 8.31
CA PHE A 44 2.31 11.52 8.36
C PHE A 44 1.70 11.31 9.75
N LYS A 45 0.38 11.11 9.77
CA LYS A 45 -0.41 10.82 10.95
C LYS A 45 -1.13 9.50 10.69
N TYR A 46 -1.25 8.66 11.71
CA TYR A 46 -1.94 7.39 11.54
C TYR A 46 -2.72 6.99 12.78
N LEU A 47 -3.70 6.14 12.54
CA LEU A 47 -4.48 5.41 13.53
C LEU A 47 -4.22 3.93 13.29
N SER A 48 -3.96 3.18 14.35
CA SER A 48 -4.00 1.72 14.29
C SER A 48 -5.35 1.27 14.82
N ALA A 49 -6.10 0.46 14.07
CA ALA A 49 -7.30 -0.20 14.58
C ALA A 49 -6.94 -1.35 15.53
N LYS A 50 -7.92 -1.82 16.29
CA LYS A 50 -7.77 -2.92 17.24
C LYS A 50 -7.25 -4.15 16.50
N THR A 51 -6.13 -4.72 16.97
CA THR A 51 -5.67 -6.04 16.54
C THR A 51 -6.75 -7.05 16.94
N PHE A 52 -7.48 -7.57 15.97
CA PHE A 52 -8.27 -8.75 16.23
C PHE A 52 -7.31 -9.93 16.31
N THR A 53 -7.64 -10.95 17.09
CA THR A 53 -6.89 -12.20 16.97
C THR A 53 -7.10 -12.76 15.55
N LYS A 54 -6.12 -13.46 14.96
CA LYS A 54 -6.27 -14.12 13.65
C LYS A 54 -7.57 -14.92 13.49
N HIS A 55 -8.09 -15.48 14.60
CA HIS A 55 -9.37 -16.18 14.65
C HIS A 55 -10.59 -15.25 14.52
N GLN A 56 -10.54 -14.05 15.11
CA GLN A 56 -11.59 -13.05 14.99
C GLN A 56 -11.59 -12.38 13.61
N GLU A 57 -10.42 -12.06 13.06
CA GLU A 57 -10.25 -11.52 11.69
C GLU A 57 -10.81 -12.46 10.62
N HIS A 58 -10.43 -13.74 10.66
CA HIS A 58 -10.89 -14.73 9.69
C HIS A 58 -12.41 -14.95 9.72
N HIS A 59 -13.05 -14.82 10.88
CA HIS A 59 -14.50 -15.02 11.05
C HIS A 59 -15.34 -13.76 10.81
N LEU A 60 -14.82 -12.56 11.06
CA LEU A 60 -15.60 -11.31 10.97
C LEU A 60 -15.48 -10.60 9.61
N THR A 61 -14.32 -10.68 8.93
CA THR A 61 -14.05 -9.81 7.77
C THR A 61 -13.68 -10.57 6.50
N GLY A 62 -13.10 -11.77 6.60
CA GLY A 62 -12.69 -12.58 5.46
C GLY A 62 -11.55 -11.99 4.62
N ALA A 63 -10.95 -10.88 5.06
CA ALA A 63 -9.77 -10.24 4.47
C ALA A 63 -9.00 -9.42 5.51
N ASP A 64 -7.67 -9.53 5.45
CA ASP A 64 -6.73 -8.76 6.26
C ASP A 64 -6.32 -7.51 5.46
N PHE A 65 -7.02 -6.39 5.66
CA PHE A 65 -6.62 -5.10 5.09
C PHE A 65 -5.60 -4.43 5.99
N GLU A 66 -4.47 -4.06 5.42
CA GLU A 66 -3.29 -3.69 6.18
C GLU A 66 -3.22 -2.17 6.38
N LEU A 67 -3.49 -1.40 5.32
CA LEU A 67 -3.37 0.05 5.36
C LEU A 67 -4.36 0.74 4.41
N GLU A 68 -5.19 1.62 4.95
CA GLU A 68 -5.85 2.67 4.18
C GLU A 68 -4.98 3.92 4.27
N LEU A 69 -4.53 4.46 3.14
CA LEU A 69 -3.63 5.61 3.08
C LEU A 69 -4.25 6.74 2.28
N TRP A 70 -4.37 7.91 2.90
CA TRP A 70 -4.83 9.13 2.24
C TRP A 70 -3.65 10.04 1.95
N LEU A 71 -3.46 10.37 0.67
CA LEU A 71 -2.53 11.41 0.24
C LEU A 71 -3.32 12.69 0.02
N VAL A 72 -3.15 13.68 0.90
CA VAL A 72 -3.98 14.89 0.92
C VAL A 72 -3.18 16.07 0.36
N GLY A 73 -3.50 16.48 -0.87
CA GLY A 73 -2.99 17.71 -1.49
C GLY A 73 -3.90 18.91 -1.21
N ARG A 74 -3.59 20.07 -1.79
CA ARG A 74 -4.32 21.33 -1.53
C ARG A 74 -5.77 21.26 -1.96
N LYS A 75 -6.00 20.71 -3.14
CA LYS A 75 -7.33 20.66 -3.78
C LYS A 75 -7.91 19.25 -3.77
N LYS A 76 -7.03 18.25 -3.91
CA LYS A 76 -7.43 16.88 -4.15
C LYS A 76 -6.79 15.94 -3.12
N ALA A 77 -7.50 14.88 -2.81
CA ALA A 77 -7.02 13.78 -2.00
C ALA A 77 -7.16 12.45 -2.75
N ILE A 78 -6.16 11.58 -2.57
CA ILE A 78 -6.11 10.27 -3.20
C ILE A 78 -6.17 9.21 -2.10
N PRO A 79 -7.30 8.48 -1.99
CA PRO A 79 -7.42 7.36 -1.07
C PRO A 79 -6.88 6.07 -1.68
N LEU A 80 -6.00 5.40 -0.95
CA LEU A 80 -5.39 4.13 -1.31
C LEU A 80 -5.77 3.07 -0.28
N LEU A 81 -5.92 1.83 -0.72
CA LEU A 81 -6.13 0.68 0.15
C LEU A 81 -5.11 -0.39 -0.18
N PHE A 82 -4.38 -0.86 0.82
CA PHE A 82 -3.31 -1.84 0.66
C PHE A 82 -3.63 -3.15 1.36
N GLN A 83 -3.41 -4.22 0.62
CA GLN A 83 -3.20 -5.55 1.16
C GLN A 83 -1.71 -5.92 1.05
N ALA A 84 -1.09 -6.38 2.13
CA ALA A 84 0.32 -6.76 2.10
C ALA A 84 0.52 -8.19 1.57
N LYS A 85 1.62 -8.39 0.82
CA LYS A 85 2.14 -9.72 0.47
C LYS A 85 3.67 -9.71 0.48
N LYS A 86 4.28 -10.71 1.10
CA LYS A 86 5.74 -10.86 1.14
C LYS A 86 6.22 -11.83 0.05
N PHE A 87 6.98 -11.32 -0.92
CA PHE A 87 7.53 -12.09 -2.04
C PHE A 87 9.06 -11.99 -2.11
N ILE A 88 9.74 -13.05 -1.66
CA ILE A 88 11.21 -13.07 -1.52
C ILE A 88 11.92 -13.89 -2.60
N LYS A 89 11.45 -15.11 -2.89
CA LYS A 89 12.14 -16.02 -3.82
C LYS A 89 11.96 -15.58 -5.27
N SER A 90 12.77 -16.09 -6.20
CA SER A 90 12.51 -15.81 -7.62
C SER A 90 11.17 -16.42 -8.10
N PHE A 91 10.80 -17.56 -7.51
CA PHE A 91 9.54 -18.28 -7.74
C PHE A 91 9.06 -18.88 -6.42
N ASP A 92 7.78 -18.73 -6.09
CA ASP A 92 7.20 -19.26 -4.83
C ASP A 92 5.70 -19.55 -4.97
N SER A 93 5.30 -20.12 -6.11
CA SER A 93 3.88 -20.37 -6.44
C SER A 93 3.01 -19.11 -6.34
N TYR A 94 3.51 -17.98 -6.84
CA TYR A 94 2.85 -16.68 -6.67
C TYR A 94 1.41 -16.62 -7.16
N VAL A 95 1.08 -17.35 -8.22
CA VAL A 95 -0.30 -17.51 -8.70
C VAL A 95 -1.23 -18.00 -7.58
N ARG A 96 -0.80 -18.98 -6.78
CA ARG A 96 -1.59 -19.50 -5.65
C ARG A 96 -1.73 -18.46 -4.53
N LYS A 97 -0.72 -17.61 -4.33
CA LYS A 97 -0.78 -16.53 -3.32
C LYS A 97 -1.79 -15.46 -3.70
N PHE A 98 -1.95 -15.16 -4.99
CA PHE A 98 -3.01 -14.28 -5.49
C PHE A 98 -4.39 -14.97 -5.51
N ASN A 99 -4.44 -16.28 -5.78
CA ASN A 99 -5.68 -17.06 -5.75
C ASN A 99 -6.09 -17.53 -4.34
N TYR A 100 -5.51 -16.98 -3.26
CA TYR A 100 -5.85 -17.38 -1.91
C TYR A 100 -7.22 -16.82 -1.45
N PRO A 101 -7.97 -17.54 -0.60
CA PRO A 101 -7.86 -18.96 -0.22
C PRO A 101 -8.35 -19.93 -1.30
N SER A 102 -7.95 -21.20 -1.21
CA SER A 102 -8.52 -22.31 -1.99
C SER A 102 -8.63 -22.11 -3.51
N ASN A 103 -7.69 -21.36 -4.10
CA ASN A 103 -7.66 -21.01 -5.53
C ASN A 103 -8.86 -20.19 -6.03
N SER A 104 -9.53 -19.42 -5.16
CA SER A 104 -10.74 -18.65 -5.51
C SER A 104 -10.52 -17.16 -5.76
N GLN A 105 -9.34 -16.60 -5.45
CA GLN A 105 -9.09 -15.15 -5.38
C GLN A 105 -10.02 -14.40 -4.40
N SER A 106 -10.64 -15.07 -3.43
CA SER A 106 -11.64 -14.39 -2.61
C SER A 106 -11.05 -13.24 -1.77
N GLN A 107 -9.77 -13.28 -1.34
CA GLN A 107 -9.14 -12.12 -0.70
C GLN A 107 -9.06 -10.90 -1.62
N LEU A 108 -8.67 -11.12 -2.89
CA LEU A 108 -8.60 -10.07 -3.89
C LEU A 108 -9.98 -9.49 -4.20
N ALA A 109 -10.99 -10.36 -4.32
CA ALA A 109 -12.37 -9.92 -4.52
C ALA A 109 -12.85 -9.08 -3.32
N THR A 110 -12.56 -9.49 -2.10
CA THR A 110 -12.89 -8.71 -0.89
C THR A 110 -12.19 -7.35 -0.89
N LEU A 111 -10.90 -7.28 -1.28
CA LEU A 111 -10.18 -6.01 -1.45
C LEU A 111 -10.85 -5.09 -2.47
N GLN A 112 -11.17 -5.61 -3.65
CA GLN A 112 -11.82 -4.84 -4.71
C GLN A 112 -13.23 -4.37 -4.31
N ASN A 113 -14.02 -5.23 -3.68
CA ASN A 113 -15.37 -4.90 -3.24
C ASN A 113 -15.37 -3.85 -2.13
N TYR A 114 -14.45 -3.97 -1.16
CA TYR A 114 -14.31 -2.98 -0.09
C TYR A 114 -13.81 -1.63 -0.63
N ALA A 115 -12.84 -1.66 -1.54
CA ALA A 115 -12.35 -0.46 -2.20
C ALA A 115 -13.46 0.23 -3.01
N ALA A 116 -14.25 -0.55 -3.77
CA ALA A 116 -15.36 -0.02 -4.56
C ALA A 116 -16.45 0.61 -3.69
N SER A 117 -16.83 -0.02 -2.57
CA SER A 117 -17.89 0.50 -1.68
C SER A 117 -17.51 1.80 -0.97
N ARG A 118 -16.22 2.15 -0.94
CA ARG A 118 -15.69 3.38 -0.32
C ARG A 118 -15.00 4.33 -1.29
N SER A 119 -14.97 3.97 -2.58
CA SER A 119 -14.20 4.65 -3.62
C SER A 119 -12.72 4.85 -3.23
N LEU A 120 -12.04 3.77 -2.86
CA LEU A 120 -10.60 3.73 -2.60
C LEU A 120 -9.89 3.09 -3.80
N LEU A 121 -8.61 3.40 -4.02
CA LEU A 121 -7.80 2.69 -5.01
C LEU A 121 -7.18 1.42 -4.40
N PRO A 122 -7.51 0.21 -4.89
CA PRO A 122 -6.99 -1.03 -4.31
C PRO A 122 -5.61 -1.39 -4.87
N PHE A 123 -4.66 -1.62 -3.97
CA PHE A 123 -3.29 -2.01 -4.25
C PHE A 123 -2.84 -3.16 -3.37
N TYR A 124 -1.80 -3.84 -3.84
CA TYR A 124 -0.97 -4.72 -3.04
C TYR A 124 0.32 -3.99 -2.66
N ALA A 125 0.66 -4.02 -1.36
CA ALA A 125 1.98 -3.70 -0.86
C ALA A 125 2.84 -4.97 -0.94
N ILE A 126 3.68 -5.06 -1.98
CA ILE A 126 4.60 -6.18 -2.17
C ILE A 126 5.91 -5.88 -1.44
N TYR A 127 6.19 -6.67 -0.40
CA TYR A 127 7.45 -6.61 0.33
C TYR A 127 8.45 -7.59 -0.27
N SER A 128 9.62 -7.09 -0.68
CA SER A 128 10.64 -7.91 -1.34
C SER A 128 12.06 -7.45 -1.02
N THR A 129 12.96 -8.42 -0.84
CA THR A 129 14.42 -8.22 -0.76
C THR A 129 15.14 -8.59 -2.05
N ASN A 130 14.42 -9.14 -3.03
CA ASN A 130 15.00 -9.66 -4.26
C ASN A 130 14.49 -8.94 -5.50
N ALA A 131 14.64 -7.61 -5.49
CA ALA A 131 14.27 -6.75 -6.60
C ALA A 131 15.32 -6.76 -7.75
N GLY A 132 16.42 -7.51 -7.58
CA GLY A 132 17.53 -7.55 -8.52
C GLY A 132 17.11 -7.92 -9.95
N GLY A 133 17.18 -6.95 -10.85
CA GLY A 133 16.94 -7.14 -12.28
C GLY A 133 15.52 -6.77 -12.76
N ALA A 134 14.58 -6.49 -11.87
CA ALA A 134 13.27 -5.97 -12.26
C ALA A 134 13.36 -4.52 -12.78
N LYS A 135 12.56 -4.22 -13.80
CA LYS A 135 12.34 -2.89 -14.36
C LYS A 135 10.95 -2.42 -13.96
N ALA A 136 10.83 -1.90 -12.74
CA ALA A 136 9.58 -1.33 -12.27
C ALA A 136 9.17 -0.11 -13.12
N LEU A 137 7.88 0.25 -13.05
CA LEU A 137 7.26 1.24 -13.93
C LEU A 137 7.89 2.65 -13.82
N CYS A 138 8.33 3.07 -12.63
CA CYS A 138 8.85 4.41 -12.35
C CYS A 138 10.15 4.74 -13.09
N GLY A 139 9.99 5.23 -14.32
CA GLY A 139 11.05 5.71 -15.20
C GLY A 139 11.98 4.63 -15.76
N GLY A 140 11.67 3.35 -15.56
CA GLY A 140 12.40 2.21 -16.13
C GLY A 140 13.88 2.10 -15.74
N ARG A 141 14.39 2.97 -14.87
CA ARG A 141 15.76 2.88 -14.35
C ARG A 141 15.82 1.63 -13.50
N ARG A 142 16.87 0.81 -13.69
CA ARG A 142 17.13 -0.36 -12.83
C ARG A 142 16.92 0.07 -11.39
N LEU A 143 16.01 -0.61 -10.70
CA LEU A 143 15.71 -0.36 -9.31
C LEU A 143 17.01 -0.18 -8.54
N GLN A 144 17.06 0.86 -7.69
CA GLN A 144 17.96 0.75 -6.55
C GLN A 144 17.57 -0.56 -5.86
N ARG A 145 18.50 -1.50 -5.78
CA ARG A 145 18.25 -2.92 -5.46
C ARG A 145 17.46 -3.13 -4.14
N ASN A 146 17.32 -2.08 -3.35
CA ASN A 146 16.91 -2.09 -1.96
C ASN A 146 15.62 -1.29 -1.71
N ALA A 147 14.68 -1.19 -2.67
CA ALA A 147 13.46 -0.39 -2.46
C ALA A 147 12.49 -0.97 -1.40
N GLY A 148 12.60 -2.26 -1.06
CA GLY A 148 11.88 -2.96 0.03
C GLY A 148 10.37 -3.10 -0.13
N VAL A 149 9.69 -2.05 -0.60
CA VAL A 149 8.24 -1.90 -0.70
C VAL A 149 7.85 -1.47 -2.10
N PHE A 150 6.93 -2.23 -2.69
CA PHE A 150 6.41 -2.00 -4.03
C PHE A 150 4.89 -1.96 -4.01
N MET A 151 4.31 -1.17 -4.89
CA MET A 151 2.88 -1.06 -5.11
C MET A 151 2.50 -1.77 -6.39
N LEU A 152 1.56 -2.70 -6.30
CA LEU A 152 0.99 -3.41 -7.45
C LEU A 152 -0.53 -3.13 -7.50
N PRO A 153 -1.08 -2.64 -8.62
CA PRO A 153 -2.53 -2.50 -8.76
C PRO A 153 -3.26 -3.82 -8.56
N ALA A 154 -4.43 -3.80 -7.89
CA ALA A 154 -5.23 -5.01 -7.72
C ALA A 154 -5.68 -5.62 -9.07
N SER A 155 -5.82 -4.81 -10.12
CA SER A 155 -6.12 -5.28 -11.49
C SER A 155 -5.01 -6.16 -12.07
N ASP A 156 -3.74 -5.78 -11.91
CA ASP A 156 -2.60 -6.61 -12.29
C ASP A 156 -2.49 -7.86 -11.40
N ALA A 157 -2.75 -7.74 -10.09
CA ALA A 157 -2.80 -8.90 -9.19
C ALA A 157 -3.86 -9.93 -9.64
N LYS A 158 -5.02 -9.45 -10.09
CA LYS A 158 -6.09 -10.28 -10.69
C LYS A 158 -5.59 -11.01 -11.94
N ALA A 159 -4.96 -10.27 -12.86
CA ALA A 159 -4.42 -10.84 -14.09
C ALA A 159 -3.34 -11.92 -13.82
N PHE A 160 -2.56 -11.75 -12.76
CA PHE A 160 -1.59 -12.77 -12.31
C PHE A 160 -2.25 -14.03 -11.76
N GLY A 161 -3.36 -13.90 -11.04
CA GLY A 161 -4.15 -15.02 -10.55
C GLY A 161 -4.88 -15.79 -11.66
N ASP A 162 -5.37 -15.08 -12.69
CA ASP A 162 -6.18 -15.59 -13.81
C ASP A 162 -5.38 -16.40 -14.87
N THR A 163 -4.12 -16.77 -14.58
CA THR A 163 -3.30 -17.76 -15.33
C THR A 163 -2.73 -17.37 -16.70
N LYS A 164 -2.79 -16.10 -17.14
CA LYS A 164 -2.10 -15.65 -18.38
C LYS A 164 -0.60 -15.97 -18.42
N PHE A 165 0.03 -16.17 -17.27
CA PHE A 165 1.48 -16.45 -17.12
C PHE A 165 1.81 -17.93 -16.82
N GLY A 166 0.81 -18.81 -16.75
CA GLY A 166 0.98 -20.21 -16.36
C GLY A 166 1.43 -20.41 -14.90
N LYS A 167 1.91 -21.62 -14.55
CA LYS A 167 2.33 -21.98 -13.18
C LYS A 167 3.68 -21.35 -12.74
N ARG A 168 4.39 -20.66 -13.63
CA ARG A 168 5.74 -20.12 -13.41
C ARG A 168 5.77 -18.59 -13.42
N LEU A 169 4.82 -17.96 -12.72
CA LEU A 169 4.91 -16.52 -12.45
C LEU A 169 6.14 -16.25 -11.57
N GLY A 170 7.10 -15.49 -12.10
CA GLY A 170 8.31 -15.09 -11.40
C GLY A 170 8.16 -13.73 -10.72
N LEU A 171 8.96 -13.49 -9.69
CA LEU A 171 8.98 -12.23 -8.94
C LEU A 171 9.25 -11.02 -9.84
N GLN A 172 10.18 -11.13 -10.78
CA GLN A 172 10.49 -10.04 -11.72
C GLN A 172 9.29 -9.63 -12.56
N THR A 173 8.47 -10.59 -13.01
CA THR A 173 7.25 -10.29 -13.78
C THR A 173 6.26 -9.47 -12.95
N ILE A 174 6.13 -9.80 -11.65
CA ILE A 174 5.28 -9.05 -10.72
C ILE A 174 5.84 -7.64 -10.53
N LEU A 175 7.14 -7.52 -10.19
CA LEU A 175 7.77 -6.23 -9.92
C LEU A 175 7.85 -5.32 -11.15
N ASN A 176 7.89 -5.86 -12.38
CA ASN A 176 7.82 -5.09 -13.62
C ASN A 176 6.45 -4.40 -13.83
N LYS A 177 5.40 -4.89 -13.16
CA LYS A 177 4.06 -4.27 -13.11
C LYS A 177 3.84 -3.45 -11.83
N SER A 178 4.84 -3.41 -10.96
CA SER A 178 4.79 -2.63 -9.73
C SER A 178 5.57 -1.33 -9.84
N ASN A 179 5.38 -0.48 -8.85
CA ASN A 179 6.13 0.74 -8.67
C ASN A 179 6.71 0.80 -7.25
N PRO A 180 8.00 1.11 -7.02
CA PRO A 180 8.50 1.37 -5.67
C PRO A 180 7.64 2.40 -4.97
N PHE A 181 7.29 2.15 -3.71
CA PHE A 181 6.37 3.01 -2.98
C PHE A 181 6.86 4.47 -2.93
N HIS A 182 8.17 4.68 -2.74
CA HIS A 182 8.78 6.00 -2.70
C HIS A 182 8.57 6.83 -3.98
N CYS A 183 8.28 6.20 -5.12
CA CYS A 183 8.04 6.92 -6.37
C CYS A 183 6.80 7.82 -6.32
N ILE A 184 5.84 7.56 -5.41
CA ILE A 184 4.74 8.49 -5.16
C ILE A 184 5.28 9.87 -4.74
N PHE A 185 6.39 9.93 -4.00
CA PHE A 185 6.94 11.20 -3.49
C PHE A 185 8.06 11.76 -4.36
N CYS A 186 8.69 10.90 -5.17
CA CYS A 186 9.86 11.27 -5.97
C CYS A 186 9.56 11.63 -7.42
N CYS A 187 8.46 11.11 -7.98
CA CYS A 187 8.20 11.26 -9.40
C CYS A 187 7.77 12.70 -9.74
N PRO A 188 8.33 13.33 -10.79
CA PRO A 188 7.83 14.63 -11.27
C PRO A 188 6.35 14.62 -11.65
N LEU A 189 5.81 13.45 -12.04
CA LEU A 189 4.39 13.29 -12.35
C LEU A 189 3.48 13.48 -11.14
N THR A 190 3.99 13.28 -9.91
CA THR A 190 3.24 13.54 -8.68
C THR A 190 2.86 15.01 -8.59
N ARG A 191 3.80 15.92 -8.84
CA ARG A 191 3.57 17.39 -8.79
C ARG A 191 2.55 17.88 -9.82
N SER A 192 2.35 17.12 -10.90
CA SER A 192 1.34 17.43 -11.91
C SER A 192 0.01 16.69 -11.69
N GLY A 193 -0.11 15.92 -10.61
CA GLY A 193 -1.30 15.10 -10.32
C GLY A 193 -1.51 13.93 -11.27
N LYS A 194 -0.52 13.58 -12.10
CA LYS A 194 -0.64 12.56 -13.17
C LYS A 194 -0.02 11.22 -12.83
N TYR A 195 0.58 11.07 -11.64
CA TYR A 195 1.32 9.86 -11.26
C TYR A 195 0.47 8.58 -11.38
N PHE A 196 -0.71 8.57 -10.76
CA PHE A 196 -1.56 7.37 -10.72
C PHE A 196 -2.16 7.03 -12.08
N SER A 197 -2.67 8.02 -12.81
CA SER A 197 -3.23 7.81 -14.16
C SER A 197 -2.16 7.40 -15.17
N HIS A 198 -0.92 7.88 -15.02
CA HIS A 198 0.17 7.50 -15.89
C HIS A 198 0.67 6.06 -15.66
N TYR A 199 0.78 5.61 -14.42
CA TYR A 199 1.40 4.31 -14.11
C TYR A 199 0.44 3.15 -13.95
N PHE A 200 -0.80 3.38 -13.55
CA PHE A 200 -1.68 2.29 -13.12
C PHE A 200 -2.94 2.13 -13.97
N ASP A 201 -3.06 2.87 -15.07
CA ASP A 201 -4.21 2.84 -15.99
C ASP A 201 -5.54 2.77 -15.22
N THR A 202 -5.60 3.53 -14.14
CA THR A 202 -6.71 3.48 -13.19
C THR A 202 -7.61 4.67 -13.48
N GLU A 203 -8.90 4.41 -13.68
CA GLU A 203 -9.90 5.47 -13.73
C GLU A 203 -9.92 6.16 -12.37
N LEU A 204 -9.38 7.39 -12.34
CA LEU A 204 -9.33 8.23 -11.15
C LEU A 204 -10.65 8.97 -10.92
N ASP A 205 -11.53 8.98 -11.93
CA ASP A 205 -12.82 9.64 -11.90
C ASP A 205 -13.71 9.00 -10.82
N GLY A 206 -14.21 9.83 -9.90
CA GLY A 206 -15.02 9.41 -8.76
C GLY A 206 -14.25 8.84 -7.56
N VAL A 207 -12.93 8.60 -7.70
CA VAL A 207 -12.06 8.15 -6.59
C VAL A 207 -11.24 9.29 -5.99
N VAL A 208 -10.73 10.19 -6.83
CA VAL A 208 -10.07 11.40 -6.35
C VAL A 208 -11.12 12.29 -5.67
N ARG A 209 -10.91 12.58 -4.39
CA ARG A 209 -11.80 13.43 -3.60
C ARG A 209 -11.33 14.86 -3.62
N ASP A 210 -12.26 15.80 -3.52
CA ASP A 210 -11.91 17.15 -3.12
C ASP A 210 -11.46 17.14 -1.66
N SER A 211 -10.40 17.89 -1.36
CA SER A 211 -9.84 17.94 0.00
C SER A 211 -10.83 18.51 1.03
N GLU A 212 -11.90 19.17 0.58
CA GLU A 212 -13.02 19.66 1.39
C GLU A 212 -14.05 18.56 1.72
N GLU A 213 -14.08 17.47 0.95
CA GLU A 213 -15.03 16.35 1.07
C GLU A 213 -14.40 15.11 1.71
N LEU A 214 -13.33 15.30 2.49
CA LEU A 214 -12.66 14.21 3.19
C LEU A 214 -13.59 13.58 4.22
N PRO A 215 -13.57 12.24 4.42
CA PRO A 215 -14.33 11.60 5.48
C PRO A 215 -14.01 12.19 6.85
N PRO A 216 -14.97 12.28 7.79
CA PRO A 216 -14.76 12.89 9.10
C PRO A 216 -13.55 12.34 9.86
N TYR A 217 -13.28 11.04 9.72
CA TYR A 217 -12.13 10.43 10.38
C TYR A 217 -10.78 10.88 9.79
N VAL A 218 -10.71 11.10 8.48
CA VAL A 218 -9.51 11.65 7.82
C VAL A 218 -9.28 13.09 8.26
N GLN A 219 -10.35 13.88 8.32
CA GLN A 219 -10.28 15.26 8.78
C GLN A 219 -9.84 15.34 10.24
N ALA A 220 -10.39 14.51 11.12
CA ALA A 220 -9.99 14.45 12.52
C ALA A 220 -8.51 14.06 12.66
N LEU A 221 -8.02 13.11 11.85
CA LEU A 221 -6.63 12.69 11.86
C LEU A 221 -5.69 13.81 11.36
N LEU A 222 -6.07 14.57 10.33
CA LEU A 222 -5.31 15.74 9.84
C LEU A 222 -5.10 16.81 10.91
N HIS A 223 -6.10 17.05 11.76
CA HIS A 223 -6.04 18.09 12.79
C HIS A 223 -5.54 17.58 14.16
N SER A 224 -5.37 16.28 14.32
CA SER A 224 -4.89 15.71 15.58
C SER A 224 -3.39 15.96 15.81
N GLU A 225 -3.02 16.41 17.00
CA GLU A 225 -1.61 16.50 17.42
C GLU A 225 -1.08 15.13 17.90
N ASN A 226 -1.94 14.35 18.57
CA ASN A 226 -1.65 13.01 19.08
C ASN A 226 -2.80 12.03 18.75
N PRO A 227 -2.79 11.43 17.55
CA PRO A 227 -3.88 10.57 17.10
C PRO A 227 -3.91 9.18 17.76
N SER A 228 -3.05 8.89 18.74
CA SER A 228 -2.98 7.55 19.36
C SER A 228 -4.22 7.16 20.19
N ASP A 229 -5.07 8.12 20.56
CA ASP A 229 -6.25 7.86 21.39
C ASP A 229 -7.44 7.37 20.55
N ARG A 230 -7.82 6.12 20.83
CA ARG A 230 -8.74 5.27 20.06
C ARG A 230 -10.22 5.39 20.42
N GLU A 231 -10.58 5.99 21.55
CA GLU A 231 -11.92 5.81 22.15
C GLU A 231 -13.08 6.46 21.38
N SER A 232 -12.84 7.22 20.32
CA SER A 232 -13.86 8.00 19.61
C SER A 232 -14.05 7.66 18.12
N TRP A 233 -13.41 6.61 17.59
CA TRP A 233 -13.40 6.37 16.13
C TRP A 233 -14.55 5.48 15.62
N PRO A 234 -15.06 5.72 14.40
CA PRO A 234 -16.21 4.98 13.85
C PRO A 234 -15.95 3.46 13.77
N GLU A 235 -16.97 2.65 14.07
CA GLU A 235 -16.93 1.18 13.88
C GLU A 235 -16.54 0.78 12.45
N GLU A 236 -16.80 1.65 11.48
CA GLU A 236 -16.41 1.52 10.09
C GLU A 236 -14.90 1.36 9.87
N CYS A 237 -14.05 1.76 10.82
CA CYS A 237 -12.60 1.60 10.78
C CYS A 237 -12.14 0.22 11.29
N SER A 238 -13.04 -0.62 11.79
CA SER A 238 -12.71 -1.92 12.41
C SER A 238 -12.14 -2.97 11.45
N ARG A 239 -12.28 -2.80 10.13
CA ARG A 239 -11.82 -3.78 9.13
C ARG A 239 -10.42 -3.52 8.60
N ILE A 240 -9.82 -2.39 8.94
CA ILE A 240 -8.52 -1.96 8.43
C ILE A 240 -7.57 -1.86 9.59
N LYS A 241 -6.40 -2.49 9.49
CA LYS A 241 -5.42 -2.48 10.57
C LYS A 241 -4.88 -1.08 10.86
N ALA A 242 -4.62 -0.27 9.85
CA ALA A 242 -4.19 1.11 10.03
C ALA A 242 -4.78 2.06 9.00
N ILE A 243 -5.13 3.27 9.45
CA ILE A 243 -5.52 4.38 8.60
C ILE A 243 -4.42 5.44 8.71
N GLY A 244 -3.70 5.67 7.61
CA GLY A 244 -2.67 6.69 7.50
C GLY A 244 -3.15 7.89 6.69
N VAL A 245 -2.72 9.08 7.08
CA VAL A 245 -2.92 10.30 6.33
C VAL A 245 -1.58 11.00 6.18
N TYR A 246 -1.24 11.33 4.94
CA TYR A 246 -0.08 12.11 4.60
C TYR A 246 -0.54 13.48 4.12
N ASP A 247 -0.26 14.52 4.91
CA ASP A 247 -0.56 15.90 4.55
C ASP A 247 0.52 16.45 3.60
N LEU A 248 0.16 16.63 2.34
CA LEU A 248 1.03 17.12 1.26
C LEU A 248 0.62 18.52 0.77
N ARG A 249 -0.28 19.22 1.49
CA ARG A 249 -0.81 20.53 1.10
C ARG A 249 0.26 21.63 0.98
N GLU A 250 1.40 21.47 1.65
CA GLU A 250 2.53 22.41 1.60
C GLU A 250 3.54 22.11 0.48
N GLU A 251 3.44 20.95 -0.19
CA GLU A 251 4.38 20.49 -1.23
C GLU A 251 3.88 20.75 -2.67
N GLU A 252 2.60 21.10 -2.84
CA GLU A 252 1.98 21.61 -4.08
C GLU A 252 2.05 23.15 -4.17
#